data_AF-A0A935NYV0-F1
#
_entry.id   AF-A0A935NYV0-F1
#
_cell.length_a   1.000
_cell.length_b   1.000
_cell.length_c   1.000
_cell.angle_alpha   90.00
_cell.angle_beta   90.00
_cell.angle_gamma   90.00
#
_symmetry.space_group_name_H-M   'P 1'
#
loop_
_entity.id
_entity.type
_entity.pdbx_description
1 polymer ?
#
loop_
_entity_poly.entity_id
_entity_poly.type
_entity_poly.pdbx_seq_one_letter_code
_entity_poly.pdbx_strand_id
1 'polypeptide(L)'
;MKGIKLLCLALGLAAFSACDVGEVGDEDGNGSGNGNGMGGGQTFTSMISPLVTGCVGCHGGGTAPNLTSFSALEAKYKMKPGASNVLATKGDHQSITYLTTEQRATVAAWIDSLP
;
A
#
# COMPACT_ATOMS: atom_id res chain seq x y z
N MET A 1 17.79 43.54 40.57
CA MET A 1 19.02 42.82 40.16
C MET A 1 18.62 41.48 39.57
N LYS A 2 19.01 41.22 38.31
CA LYS A 2 19.30 39.91 37.67
C LYS A 2 18.18 38.84 37.70
N GLY A 3 17.73 38.24 36.59
CA GLY A 3 18.47 37.96 35.36
C GLY A 3 17.59 37.67 34.13
N ILE A 4 18.26 37.81 33.00
CA ILE A 4 17.89 37.70 31.59
C ILE A 4 18.34 36.26 31.18
N LYS A 5 17.65 35.47 30.34
CA LYS A 5 17.78 35.35 28.87
C LYS A 5 17.02 34.07 28.43
N LEU A 6 16.12 34.15 27.44
CA LEU A 6 16.39 33.94 25.99
C LEU A 6 16.79 32.48 25.70
N LEU A 7 15.84 31.66 25.25
CA LEU A 7 15.60 31.30 23.84
C LEU A 7 16.64 30.33 23.28
N CYS A 8 16.24 29.08 23.07
CA CYS A 8 16.82 28.20 22.04
C CYS A 8 15.70 27.38 21.39
N LEU A 9 15.21 27.93 20.28
CA LEU A 9 14.51 27.26 19.21
C LEU A 9 15.53 26.37 18.46
N ALA A 10 15.28 25.06 18.40
CA ALA A 10 15.87 24.15 17.41
C ALA A 10 14.93 22.92 17.36
N LEU A 11 14.06 22.75 16.37
CA LEU A 11 14.35 22.36 14.98
C LEU A 11 15.22 21.09 14.90
N GLY A 12 14.56 19.94 14.94
CA GLY A 12 15.05 18.67 14.39
C GLY A 12 13.84 17.99 13.75
N LEU A 13 13.47 18.38 12.53
CA LEU A 13 14.00 17.93 11.25
C LEU A 13 13.98 16.40 11.13
N ALA A 14 13.14 15.96 10.19
CA ALA A 14 12.78 14.60 9.87
C ALA A 14 13.98 13.69 9.58
N ALA A 15 13.89 12.46 10.09
CA ALA A 15 14.58 11.31 9.52
C ALA A 15 13.52 10.40 8.88
N PHE A 16 13.22 10.65 7.62
CA PHE A 16 12.65 9.63 6.75
C PHE A 16 13.76 8.59 6.53
N SER A 17 13.71 7.49 7.28
CA SER A 17 14.52 6.32 6.97
C SER A 17 14.01 5.74 5.66
N ALA A 18 14.83 5.87 4.62
CA ALA A 18 14.65 5.26 3.32
C ALA A 18 14.54 3.74 3.46
N CYS A 19 13.46 3.17 2.93
CA CYS A 19 13.44 1.77 2.56
C CYS A 19 14.21 1.63 1.23
N ASP A 20 15.50 1.32 1.31
CA ASP A 20 16.24 0.70 0.21
C ASP A 20 15.73 -0.74 0.07
N VAL A 21 14.80 -0.97 -0.86
CA VAL A 21 14.48 -2.29 -1.39
C VAL A 21 14.64 -2.25 -2.90
N GLY A 22 15.85 -2.60 -3.32
CA GLY A 22 16.19 -3.39 -4.50
C GLY A 22 15.44 -3.11 -5.80
N GLU A 23 16.15 -2.48 -6.72
CA GLU A 23 15.98 -2.66 -8.16
C GLU A 23 15.93 -4.18 -8.49
N VAL A 24 14.77 -4.65 -8.94
CA VAL A 24 14.65 -5.93 -9.65
C VAL A 24 14.45 -5.61 -11.12
N GLY A 25 15.39 -6.10 -11.92
CA GLY A 25 15.58 -5.72 -13.31
C GLY A 25 14.40 -6.04 -14.22
N ASP A 26 14.37 -5.26 -15.30
CA ASP A 26 13.58 -5.46 -16.52
C ASP A 26 13.80 -6.84 -17.12
N GLU A 27 12.77 -7.70 -17.09
CA GLU A 27 12.63 -8.81 -18.05
C GLU A 27 11.14 -8.99 -18.45
N ASP A 28 10.87 -8.55 -19.68
CA ASP A 28 9.91 -9.05 -20.68
C ASP A 28 8.41 -9.23 -20.34
N GLY A 29 7.56 -8.43 -21.01
CA GLY A 29 6.13 -8.75 -21.09
C GLY A 29 5.22 -7.73 -21.78
N ASN A 30 5.31 -7.66 -23.11
CA ASN A 30 4.35 -7.11 -24.06
C ASN A 30 2.89 -6.93 -23.55
N GLY A 31 2.41 -5.68 -23.52
CA GLY A 31 1.03 -5.35 -23.18
C GLY A 31 0.66 -3.90 -23.50
N SER A 32 0.46 -3.60 -24.79
CA SER A 32 -0.17 -2.37 -25.26
C SER A 32 -1.56 -2.20 -24.63
N GLY A 33 -1.70 -1.25 -23.70
CA GLY A 33 -2.94 -0.97 -22.99
C GLY A 33 -3.03 0.46 -22.47
N ASN A 34 -3.69 1.31 -23.24
CA ASN A 34 -3.96 2.72 -23.01
C ASN A 34 -4.70 2.96 -21.67
N GLY A 35 -4.12 3.77 -20.76
CA GLY A 35 -4.82 4.23 -19.55
C GLY A 35 -3.98 5.15 -18.66
N ASN A 36 -4.32 6.44 -18.65
CA ASN A 36 -3.81 7.46 -17.72
C ASN A 36 -3.81 6.96 -16.26
N GLY A 37 -2.64 6.67 -15.68
CA GLY A 37 -2.57 6.26 -14.27
C GLY A 37 -1.27 5.57 -13.90
N MET A 38 -0.12 6.19 -14.17
CA MET A 38 1.22 5.60 -13.98
C MET A 38 1.55 5.11 -12.55
N GLY A 39 0.73 5.36 -11.53
CA GLY A 39 1.05 5.03 -10.13
C GLY A 39 0.42 3.74 -9.60
N GLY A 40 -0.85 3.47 -9.88
CA GLY A 40 -1.62 2.46 -9.14
C GLY A 40 -1.16 1.01 -9.37
N GLY A 41 -0.96 0.62 -10.63
CA GLY A 41 -0.54 -0.74 -10.98
C GLY A 41 0.90 -1.09 -10.58
N GLN A 42 1.82 -0.13 -10.74
CA GLN A 42 3.22 -0.28 -10.34
C GLN A 42 3.35 -0.38 -8.81
N THR A 43 2.71 0.54 -8.08
CA THR A 43 2.70 0.52 -6.60
C THR A 43 1.94 -0.67 -6.03
N PHE A 44 0.90 -1.17 -6.71
CA PHE A 44 0.26 -2.43 -6.33
C PHE A 44 1.24 -3.59 -6.38
N THR A 45 1.99 -3.72 -7.48
CA THR A 45 2.92 -4.83 -7.68
C THR A 45 4.06 -4.81 -6.66
N SER A 46 4.60 -3.62 -6.35
CA SER A 46 5.72 -3.50 -5.41
C SER A 46 5.31 -3.46 -3.94
N MET A 47 4.17 -2.88 -3.58
CA MET A 47 3.77 -2.66 -2.18
C MET A 47 2.70 -3.62 -1.68
N ILE A 48 1.75 -4.04 -2.53
CA ILE A 48 0.55 -4.76 -2.10
C ILE A 48 0.62 -6.24 -2.44
N SER A 49 1.08 -6.58 -3.65
CA SER A 49 1.19 -7.97 -4.10
C SER A 49 1.94 -8.87 -3.10
N PRO A 50 3.10 -8.45 -2.53
CA PRO A 50 3.81 -9.26 -1.53
C PRO A 50 3.00 -9.49 -0.24
N LEU A 51 2.14 -8.54 0.14
CA LEU A 51 1.32 -8.63 1.35
C LEU A 51 0.11 -9.56 1.15
N VAL A 52 -0.41 -9.65 -0.07
CA VAL A 52 -1.63 -10.42 -0.37
C VAL A 52 -1.36 -11.73 -1.13
N THR A 53 -0.09 -12.11 -1.32
CA THR A 53 0.28 -13.33 -2.07
C THR A 53 -0.39 -14.59 -1.50
N GLY A 54 -0.42 -14.73 -0.17
CA GLY A 54 -1.10 -15.84 0.49
C GLY A 54 -2.64 -15.83 0.34
N CYS A 55 -3.22 -14.68 0.01
CA CYS A 55 -4.66 -14.53 -0.19
C CYS A 55 -5.09 -14.99 -1.59
N VAL A 56 -4.20 -14.93 -2.60
CA VAL A 56 -4.51 -15.21 -4.01
C VAL A 56 -5.02 -16.63 -4.23
N GLY A 57 -4.64 -17.60 -3.38
CA GLY A 57 -5.16 -18.97 -3.45
C GLY A 57 -6.70 -19.04 -3.35
N CYS A 58 -7.31 -18.17 -2.54
CA CYS A 58 -8.77 -18.07 -2.40
C CYS A 58 -9.35 -16.90 -3.20
N HIS A 59 -8.56 -15.85 -3.40
CA HIS A 59 -8.94 -14.58 -4.00
C HIS A 59 -8.31 -14.38 -5.38
N GLY A 60 -8.26 -15.45 -6.16
CA GLY A 60 -7.82 -15.45 -7.56
C GLY A 60 -8.84 -16.12 -8.47
N GLY A 61 -8.55 -16.15 -9.77
CA GLY A 61 -9.33 -16.96 -10.72
C GLY A 61 -10.82 -16.59 -10.87
N GLY A 62 -11.20 -15.35 -10.54
CA GLY A 62 -12.59 -14.86 -10.62
C GLY A 62 -13.34 -14.80 -9.28
N THR A 63 -12.73 -15.25 -8.18
CA THR A 63 -13.30 -15.06 -6.83
C THR A 63 -13.09 -13.62 -6.38
N ALA A 64 -14.13 -12.98 -5.82
CA ALA A 64 -14.07 -11.60 -5.33
C ALA A 64 -13.66 -11.53 -3.83
N PRO A 65 -12.86 -10.52 -3.39
CA PRO A 65 -11.99 -9.69 -4.22
C PRO A 65 -11.05 -10.54 -5.04
N ASN A 66 -10.81 -10.14 -6.29
CA ASN A 66 -9.76 -10.75 -7.09
C ASN A 66 -8.46 -9.96 -6.87
N LEU A 67 -7.52 -10.56 -6.15
CA LEU A 67 -6.25 -9.96 -5.70
C LEU A 67 -5.09 -10.21 -6.68
N THR A 68 -5.34 -10.75 -7.87
CA THR A 68 -4.27 -11.08 -8.83
C THR A 68 -3.71 -9.87 -9.58
N SER A 69 -4.41 -8.73 -9.55
CA SER A 69 -3.97 -7.52 -10.26
C SER A 69 -4.66 -6.27 -9.73
N PHE A 70 -4.04 -5.11 -9.95
CA PHE A 70 -4.64 -3.82 -9.62
C PHE A 70 -5.98 -3.59 -10.35
N SER A 71 -6.05 -3.88 -11.65
CA SER A 71 -7.27 -3.66 -12.46
C SER A 71 -8.45 -4.49 -11.97
N ALA A 72 -8.20 -5.69 -11.42
CA ALA A 72 -9.23 -6.52 -10.82
C ALA A 72 -9.79 -5.95 -9.49
N LEU A 73 -9.02 -5.09 -8.83
CA LEU A 73 -9.38 -4.44 -7.57
C LEU A 73 -9.91 -3.02 -7.75
N GLU A 74 -9.40 -2.29 -8.74
CA GLU A 74 -9.54 -0.84 -8.84
C GLU A 74 -11.00 -0.37 -8.78
N ALA A 75 -11.93 -1.09 -9.42
CA ALA A 75 -13.33 -0.67 -9.50
C ALA A 75 -14.05 -0.60 -8.14
N LYS A 76 -13.66 -1.45 -7.17
CA LYS A 76 -14.39 -1.60 -5.89
C LYS A 76 -13.51 -1.35 -4.66
N TYR A 77 -12.20 -1.47 -4.80
CA TYR A 77 -11.25 -1.51 -3.69
C TYR A 77 -10.32 -0.29 -3.64
N LYS A 78 -10.57 0.76 -4.45
CA LYS A 78 -9.96 2.09 -4.27
C LYS A 78 -10.80 3.09 -3.46
N MET A 79 -11.87 2.62 -2.81
CA MET A 79 -12.75 3.51 -2.04
C MET A 79 -12.00 4.11 -0.84
N LYS A 80 -12.03 5.45 -0.77
CA LYS A 80 -11.49 6.25 0.32
C LYS A 80 -12.55 6.46 1.42
N PRO A 81 -12.15 6.62 2.69
CA PRO A 81 -10.77 6.53 3.19
C PRO A 81 -10.27 5.07 3.21
N GLY A 82 -8.97 4.88 2.98
CA GLY A 82 -8.32 3.57 2.93
C GLY A 82 -8.51 2.76 4.21
N ALA A 83 -8.57 3.44 5.36
CA ALA A 83 -8.84 2.82 6.66
C ALA A 83 -10.22 2.13 6.77
N SER A 84 -11.19 2.52 5.93
CA SER A 84 -12.52 1.88 5.86
C SER A 84 -12.61 0.84 4.74
N ASN A 85 -11.53 0.66 3.97
CA ASN A 85 -11.54 -0.24 2.84
C ASN A 85 -11.52 -1.69 3.31
N VAL A 86 -12.28 -2.54 2.64
CA VAL A 86 -12.39 -3.96 2.97
C VAL A 86 -11.05 -4.69 2.84
N LEU A 87 -10.14 -4.24 1.97
CA LEU A 87 -8.79 -4.81 1.85
C LEU A 87 -7.94 -4.54 3.10
N ALA A 88 -8.12 -3.36 3.72
CA ALA A 88 -7.45 -2.99 4.96
C ALA A 88 -8.14 -3.55 6.23
N THR A 89 -9.45 -3.82 6.17
CA THR A 89 -10.27 -4.14 7.35
C THR A 89 -10.72 -5.60 7.46
N LYS A 90 -10.73 -6.38 6.37
CA LYS A 90 -11.18 -7.79 6.35
C LYS A 90 -10.10 -8.77 5.87
N GLY A 91 -8.85 -8.55 6.28
CA GLY A 91 -7.76 -9.48 5.97
C GLY A 91 -7.92 -10.85 6.64
N ASP A 92 -8.57 -10.90 7.81
CA ASP A 92 -8.58 -12.10 8.66
C ASP A 92 -9.75 -13.03 8.31
N HIS A 93 -9.47 -14.33 8.16
CA HIS A 93 -10.47 -15.35 7.88
C HIS A 93 -10.23 -16.56 8.78
N GLN A 94 -11.31 -17.16 9.30
CA GLN A 94 -11.25 -18.39 10.11
C GLN A 94 -10.29 -18.29 11.31
N SER A 95 -10.24 -17.12 11.96
CA SER A 95 -9.31 -16.82 13.08
C SER A 95 -7.82 -16.83 12.70
N ILE A 96 -7.49 -16.83 11.41
CA ILE A 96 -6.13 -16.66 10.90
C ILE A 96 -5.95 -15.17 10.56
N THR A 97 -4.93 -14.57 11.17
CA THR A 97 -4.49 -13.23 10.81
C THR A 97 -3.54 -13.29 9.63
N TYR A 98 -3.96 -12.74 8.49
CA TYR A 98 -3.17 -12.75 7.25
C TYR A 98 -2.34 -11.49 7.07
N LEU A 99 -2.81 -10.37 7.60
CA LEU A 99 -2.10 -9.09 7.59
C LEU A 99 -1.86 -8.61 9.02
N THR A 100 -0.63 -8.21 9.34
CA THR A 100 -0.35 -7.52 10.61
C THR A 100 -1.00 -6.13 10.63
N THR A 101 -0.99 -5.48 11.79
CA THR A 101 -1.49 -4.11 11.93
C THR A 101 -0.73 -3.12 11.03
N GLU A 102 0.59 -3.29 10.91
CA GLU A 102 1.46 -2.46 10.08
C GLU A 102 1.20 -2.69 8.59
N GLN A 103 0.97 -3.95 8.19
CA GLN A 103 0.61 -4.29 6.81
C GLN A 103 -0.76 -3.72 6.43
N ARG A 104 -1.75 -3.77 7.34
CA ARG A 104 -3.05 -3.11 7.13
C ARG A 104 -2.92 -1.60 6.99
N ALA A 105 -2.06 -0.97 7.78
CA ALA A 105 -1.76 0.45 7.65
C ALA A 105 -1.11 0.78 6.30
N THR A 106 -0.21 -0.08 5.82
CA THR A 106 0.41 0.04 4.48
C THR A 106 -0.63 -0.03 3.37
N VAL A 107 -1.55 -1.00 3.44
CA VAL A 107 -2.66 -1.15 2.49
C VAL A 107 -3.57 0.09 2.51
N ALA A 108 -3.95 0.57 3.69
CA ALA A 108 -4.79 1.76 3.84
C ALA A 108 -4.12 3.01 3.24
N ALA A 109 -2.85 3.26 3.55
CA ALA A 109 -2.09 4.39 3.03
C ALA A 109 -1.92 4.33 1.50
N TRP A 110 -1.69 3.12 0.96
CA TRP A 110 -1.67 2.91 -0.49
C TRP A 110 -3.01 3.25 -1.14
N ILE A 111 -4.15 2.81 -0.56
CA ILE A 111 -5.48 3.15 -1.10
C ILE A 111 -5.72 4.67 -1.08
N ASP A 112 -5.31 5.36 -0.01
CA ASP A 112 -5.47 6.81 0.10
C ASP A 112 -4.61 7.58 -0.91
N SER A 113 -3.49 7.01 -1.36
CA SER A 113 -2.61 7.60 -2.37
C SER A 113 -3.04 7.37 -3.82
N LEU A 114 -4.00 6.46 -4.06
CA LEU A 114 -4.55 6.22 -5.40
C LEU A 114 -5.26 7.48 -5.95
N PRO A 115 -5.16 7.75 -7.26
CA PRO A 115 -5.81 8.89 -7.90
C PRO A 115 -7.34 8.83 -7.88
#